data_AF-A0AAV6BRZ6-F1
#
_entry.id   AF-A0AAV6BRZ6-F1
#
_cell.length_a   1.000
_cell.length_b   1.000
_cell.length_c   1.000
_cell.angle_alpha   90.00
_cell.angle_beta   90.00
_cell.angle_gamma   90.00
#
_symmetry.space_group_name_H-M   'P 1'
#
loop_
_entity.id
_entity.type
_entity.pdbx_description
1 polymer ?
#
loop_
_entity_poly.entity_id
_entity_poly.type
_entity_poly.pdbx_seq_one_letter_code
_entity_poly.pdbx_strand_id
1 'polypeptide(L)'
;MKIRELGHVSLFVRDLEATRRFYRDVLGLTETGTAKDGRIVFFSTGVHHHDLSCELARAEGPGPQPKGVPGLYHIAFDVGASEDDLTLARRHVEAHGLTPFGDYACGFSVRDPDGHEIELYIDGARQTSPPAA
;
A
#
# COMPACT_ATOMS: atom_id res chain seq x y z
N MET A 1 18.25 23.42 -4.00
CA MET A 1 17.72 22.48 -2.99
C MET A 1 17.40 21.16 -3.68
N LYS A 2 17.76 20.01 -3.09
CA LYS A 2 17.51 18.66 -3.65
C LYS A 2 16.74 17.82 -2.63
N ILE A 3 15.59 17.27 -3.04
CA ILE A 3 14.81 16.32 -2.22
C ILE A 3 15.56 14.99 -2.15
N ARG A 4 15.53 14.33 -0.98
CA ARG A 4 16.26 13.08 -0.72
C ARG A 4 15.44 11.84 -1.06
N GLU A 5 14.18 11.81 -0.64
CA GLU A 5 13.27 10.68 -0.75
C GLU A 5 11.80 11.12 -0.56
N LEU A 6 10.86 10.22 -0.83
CA LEU A 6 9.46 10.37 -0.46
C LEU A 6 9.30 9.97 1.01
N GLY A 7 8.77 10.86 1.86
CA GLY A 7 8.67 10.59 3.29
C GLY A 7 7.43 9.78 3.70
N HIS A 8 6.25 10.15 3.21
CA HIS A 8 5.00 9.41 3.47
C HIS A 8 3.89 9.84 2.49
N VAL A 9 2.84 9.04 2.43
CA VAL A 9 1.56 9.38 1.79
C VAL A 9 0.48 9.54 2.86
N SER A 10 -0.42 10.51 2.67
CA SER A 10 -1.59 10.71 3.54
C SER A 10 -2.87 10.47 2.77
N LEU A 11 -3.72 9.59 3.29
CA LEU A 11 -5.04 9.27 2.75
C LEU A 11 -6.13 9.77 3.70
N PHE A 12 -7.22 10.26 3.12
CA PHE A 12 -8.48 10.35 3.84
C PHE A 12 -9.23 9.03 3.70
N VAL A 13 -9.68 8.48 4.82
CA VAL A 13 -10.39 7.19 4.88
C VAL A 13 -11.76 7.35 5.52
N ARG A 14 -12.69 6.46 5.19
CA ARG A 14 -14.07 6.49 5.73
C ARG A 14 -14.21 5.68 7.03
N ASP A 15 -13.40 4.65 7.19
CA ASP A 15 -13.44 3.76 8.35
C ASP A 15 -12.01 3.37 8.76
N LEU A 16 -11.57 3.90 9.90
CA LEU A 16 -10.23 3.65 10.44
C LEU A 16 -10.00 2.20 10.88
N GLU A 17 -11.05 1.47 11.24
CA GLU A 17 -10.93 0.09 11.67
C GLU A 17 -10.86 -0.85 10.45
N ALA A 18 -11.64 -0.58 9.41
CA ALA A 18 -11.47 -1.24 8.11
C ALA A 18 -10.06 -0.97 7.53
N THR A 19 -9.60 0.28 7.65
CA THR A 19 -8.23 0.69 7.26
C THR A 19 -7.17 -0.11 8.01
N ARG A 20 -7.30 -0.25 9.34
CA ARG A 20 -6.38 -1.07 10.15
C ARG A 20 -6.35 -2.52 9.71
N ARG A 21 -7.52 -3.14 9.56
CA ARG A 21 -7.60 -4.53 9.07
C ARG A 21 -6.87 -4.70 7.75
N PHE A 22 -7.05 -3.77 6.82
CA PHE A 22 -6.38 -3.85 5.53
C PHE A 22 -4.86 -3.65 5.64
N TYR A 23 -4.40 -2.50 6.16
CA TYR A 23 -2.97 -2.17 6.12
C TYR A 23 -2.13 -2.94 7.15
N ARG A 24 -2.65 -3.17 8.36
CA ARG A 24 -1.93 -3.90 9.41
C ARG A 24 -2.11 -5.40 9.27
N ASP A 25 -3.35 -5.86 9.18
CA ASP A 25 -3.62 -7.30 9.30
C ASP A 25 -3.48 -8.03 7.96
N VAL A 26 -3.86 -7.41 6.83
CA VAL A 26 -3.70 -8.02 5.50
C VAL A 26 -2.33 -7.69 4.88
N LEU A 27 -1.95 -6.42 4.79
CA LEU A 27 -0.67 -6.04 4.16
C LEU A 27 0.54 -6.13 5.09
N GLY A 28 0.33 -6.35 6.39
CA GLY A 28 1.43 -6.56 7.34
C GLY A 28 2.22 -5.30 7.69
N LEU A 29 1.71 -4.10 7.41
CA LEU A 29 2.37 -2.86 7.84
C LEU A 29 2.29 -2.72 9.36
N THR A 30 3.35 -2.18 9.95
CA THR A 30 3.37 -1.91 11.40
C THR A 30 2.59 -0.65 11.71
N GLU A 31 1.54 -0.74 12.53
CA GLU A 31 0.88 0.44 13.10
C GLU A 31 1.83 1.11 14.11
N THR A 32 2.34 2.31 13.78
CA THR A 32 3.35 3.00 14.61
C THR A 32 2.75 3.97 15.61
N GLY A 33 1.45 4.26 15.50
CA GLY A 33 0.72 5.05 16.49
C GLY A 33 -0.53 5.73 15.94
N THR A 34 -1.07 6.64 16.75
CA THR A 34 -2.26 7.43 16.42
C THR A 34 -2.08 8.90 16.79
N ALA A 35 -2.84 9.78 16.14
CA ALA A 35 -2.91 11.20 16.47
C ALA A 35 -4.35 11.74 16.40
N LYS A 36 -4.53 12.99 16.87
CA LYS A 36 -5.82 13.70 16.91
C LYS A 36 -6.92 12.85 17.57
N ASP A 37 -6.66 12.38 18.79
CA ASP A 37 -7.58 11.55 19.57
C ASP A 37 -8.07 10.30 18.81
N GLY A 38 -7.14 9.64 18.11
CA GLY A 38 -7.41 8.42 17.35
C GLY A 38 -7.99 8.65 15.95
N ARG A 39 -8.15 9.88 15.49
CA ARG A 39 -8.64 10.19 14.13
C ARG A 39 -7.62 9.94 13.03
N ILE A 40 -6.36 9.75 13.37
CA ILE A 40 -5.28 9.40 12.44
C ILE A 40 -4.63 8.11 12.94
N VAL A 41 -4.36 7.19 12.02
CA VAL A 41 -3.50 6.03 12.22
C VAL A 41 -2.27 6.13 11.30
N PHE A 42 -1.11 5.70 11.81
CA PHE A 42 0.15 5.70 11.07
C PHE A 42 0.64 4.28 10.85
N PHE A 43 1.15 3.99 9.66
CA PHE A 43 1.71 2.70 9.27
C PHE A 43 3.13 2.85 8.71
N SER A 44 3.98 1.84 8.94
CA SER A 44 5.34 1.76 8.43
C SER A 44 5.68 0.37 7.91
N THR A 45 6.49 0.34 6.85
CA THR A 45 7.24 -0.79 6.30
C THR A 45 8.54 -1.05 7.07
N GLY A 46 8.91 -0.16 7.99
CA GLY A 46 10.12 -0.23 8.81
C GLY A 46 11.25 0.71 8.38
N VAL A 47 11.08 1.47 7.29
CA VAL A 47 12.11 2.41 6.78
C VAL A 47 11.98 3.81 7.41
N HIS A 48 10.77 4.36 7.45
CA HIS A 48 10.48 5.66 8.08
C HIS A 48 9.65 5.50 9.36
N HIS A 49 9.54 6.59 10.15
CA HIS A 49 8.64 6.63 11.32
C HIS A 49 7.19 6.26 10.93
N HIS A 50 6.77 6.67 9.74
CA HIS A 50 5.58 6.18 9.04
C HIS A 50 5.78 6.41 7.53
N ASP A 51 5.30 5.48 6.72
CA ASP A 51 5.24 5.59 5.26
C ASP A 51 3.83 5.96 4.79
N LEU A 52 2.81 5.62 5.59
CA LEU A 52 1.41 5.89 5.33
C LEU A 52 0.73 6.47 6.56
N SER A 53 -0.08 7.51 6.36
CA SER A 53 -1.01 8.03 7.36
C SER A 53 -2.43 8.01 6.81
N CYS A 54 -3.38 7.57 7.62
CA CYS A 54 -4.79 7.53 7.24
C CYS A 54 -5.60 8.38 8.24
N GLU A 55 -6.18 9.48 7.77
CA GLU A 55 -7.03 10.37 8.57
C GLU A 55 -8.50 10.15 8.26
N LEU A 56 -9.33 10.05 9.29
CA LEU A 56 -10.78 9.99 9.12
C LEU A 56 -11.30 11.25 8.42
N ALA A 57 -11.91 11.06 7.25
CA ALA A 57 -12.47 12.13 6.44
C ALA A 57 -13.49 12.96 7.25
N ARG A 58 -13.55 14.27 6.97
CA ARG A 58 -14.44 15.22 7.67
C ARG A 58 -15.73 15.52 6.91
N ALA A 59 -15.78 15.15 5.64
CA ALA A 59 -16.94 15.30 4.79
C ALA A 59 -17.26 13.96 4.16
N GLU A 60 -18.54 13.67 4.01
CA GLU A 60 -18.97 12.64 3.08
C GLU A 60 -18.72 13.14 1.66
N GLY A 61 -18.08 12.31 0.86
CA GLY A 61 -17.67 12.66 -0.49
C GLY A 61 -17.55 11.41 -1.35
N PRO A 62 -17.39 11.56 -2.67
CA PRO A 62 -17.14 10.44 -3.54
C PRO A 62 -15.89 9.68 -3.05
N GLY A 63 -15.80 8.40 -3.43
CA GLY A 63 -14.61 7.59 -3.20
C GLY A 63 -13.38 8.12 -3.95
N PRO A 64 -12.46 7.26 -4.41
CA PRO A 64 -11.25 7.70 -5.08
C PRO A 64 -11.59 8.57 -6.30
N GLN A 65 -10.66 9.44 -6.68
CA GLN A 65 -10.80 10.28 -7.88
C GLN A 65 -11.12 9.39 -9.10
N PRO A 66 -11.97 9.86 -10.04
CA PRO A 66 -12.22 9.13 -11.28
C PRO A 66 -10.92 8.78 -12.00
N LYS A 67 -10.89 7.63 -12.69
CA LYS A 67 -9.71 7.28 -13.49
C LYS A 67 -9.51 8.30 -14.63
N GLY A 68 -8.25 8.65 -14.89
CA GLY A 68 -7.88 9.52 -16.02
C GLY A 68 -7.89 11.02 -15.74
N VAL A 69 -8.10 11.46 -14.49
CA VAL A 69 -7.93 12.87 -14.08
C VAL A 69 -6.72 13.04 -13.15
N PRO A 70 -6.15 14.26 -13.05
CA PRO A 70 -5.10 14.53 -12.07
C PRO A 70 -5.53 14.21 -10.63
N GLY A 71 -4.71 13.44 -9.91
CA GLY A 71 -4.98 12.99 -8.55
C GLY A 71 -4.03 11.86 -8.14
N LEU A 72 -4.25 11.30 -6.94
CA LEU A 72 -3.55 10.07 -6.54
C LEU A 72 -4.01 8.92 -7.44
N TYR A 73 -3.06 8.32 -8.15
CA TYR A 73 -3.34 7.20 -9.03
C TYR A 73 -3.27 5.85 -8.28
N HIS A 74 -2.11 5.49 -7.74
CA HIS A 74 -1.88 4.32 -6.90
C HIS A 74 -0.73 4.56 -5.92
N ILE A 75 -0.58 3.65 -4.95
CA ILE A 75 0.58 3.55 -4.05
C ILE A 75 1.17 2.14 -4.23
N ALA A 76 2.49 2.03 -4.36
CA ALA A 76 3.17 0.77 -4.59
C ALA A 76 3.99 0.33 -3.37
N PHE A 77 3.85 -0.93 -2.97
CA PHE A 77 4.63 -1.58 -1.91
C PHE A 77 5.44 -2.73 -2.50
N ASP A 78 6.73 -2.73 -2.18
CA ASP A 78 7.65 -3.83 -2.49
C ASP A 78 7.33 -5.02 -1.57
N VAL A 79 7.02 -6.17 -2.16
CA VAL A 79 6.65 -7.39 -1.42
C VAL A 79 7.73 -8.46 -1.44
N GLY A 80 8.87 -8.22 -2.10
CA GLY A 80 9.94 -9.21 -2.15
C GLY A 80 10.90 -9.05 -3.32
N ALA A 81 11.69 -10.08 -3.56
CA ALA A 81 12.77 -10.06 -4.56
C ALA A 81 12.57 -11.11 -5.68
N SER A 82 11.56 -11.96 -5.56
CA SER A 82 11.36 -13.10 -6.46
C SER A 82 9.90 -13.23 -6.94
N GLU A 83 9.71 -13.92 -8.07
CA GLU A 83 8.36 -14.28 -8.54
C GLU A 83 7.60 -15.16 -7.55
N ASP A 84 8.32 -15.94 -6.73
CA ASP A 84 7.73 -16.73 -5.65
C ASP A 84 7.14 -15.81 -4.56
N ASP A 85 7.82 -14.73 -4.18
CA ASP A 85 7.29 -13.73 -3.24
C ASP A 85 6.00 -13.09 -3.79
N LEU A 86 6.00 -12.74 -5.08
CA LEU A 86 4.82 -12.18 -5.73
C LEU A 86 3.66 -13.18 -5.78
N THR A 87 3.96 -14.45 -6.04
CA THR A 87 2.98 -15.55 -6.01
C THR A 87 2.41 -15.77 -4.62
N LEU A 88 3.24 -15.71 -3.59
CA LEU A 88 2.82 -15.80 -2.19
C LEU A 88 1.95 -14.61 -1.79
N ALA A 89 2.36 -13.39 -2.14
CA ALA A 89 1.58 -12.17 -1.89
C ALA A 89 0.20 -12.24 -2.53
N ARG A 90 0.11 -12.71 -3.79
CA ARG A 90 -1.17 -12.92 -4.48
C ARG A 90 -2.09 -13.88 -3.72
N ARG A 91 -1.58 -15.08 -3.40
CA ARG A 91 -2.36 -16.10 -2.68
C ARG A 91 -2.83 -15.57 -1.32
N HIS A 92 -1.98 -14.82 -0.64
CA HIS A 92 -2.29 -14.20 0.64
C HIS A 92 -3.44 -13.21 0.54
N VAL A 93 -3.41 -12.27 -0.42
CA VAL A 93 -4.50 -11.28 -0.56
C VAL A 93 -5.81 -11.93 -1.03
N GLU A 94 -5.75 -12.94 -1.90
CA GLU A 94 -6.91 -13.71 -2.34
C GLU A 94 -7.55 -14.49 -1.18
N ALA A 95 -6.74 -15.08 -0.29
CA ALA A 95 -7.23 -15.76 0.91
C ALA A 95 -7.92 -14.80 1.89
N HIS A 96 -7.60 -13.50 1.85
CA HIS A 96 -8.28 -12.45 2.61
C HIS A 96 -9.48 -11.83 1.86
N GLY A 97 -9.89 -12.41 0.73
CA GLY A 97 -11.06 -12.01 -0.04
C GLY A 97 -10.86 -10.78 -0.93
N LEU A 98 -9.62 -10.35 -1.15
CA LEU A 98 -9.31 -9.30 -2.12
C LEU A 98 -9.29 -9.89 -3.54
N THR A 99 -9.64 -9.07 -4.53
CA THR A 99 -9.59 -9.44 -5.95
C THR A 99 -8.43 -8.70 -6.63
N PRO A 100 -7.32 -9.40 -6.94
CA PRO A 100 -6.23 -8.82 -7.71
C PRO A 100 -6.67 -8.38 -9.10
N PHE A 101 -6.01 -7.36 -9.64
CA PHE A 101 -6.19 -6.88 -11.01
C PHE A 101 -4.92 -6.18 -11.53
N GLY A 102 -4.89 -5.84 -12.82
CA GLY A 102 -3.82 -5.02 -13.38
C GLY A 102 -2.47 -5.75 -13.45
N ASP A 103 -2.50 -7.06 -13.67
CA ASP A 103 -1.33 -7.93 -13.72
C ASP A 103 -0.29 -7.49 -14.76
N TYR A 104 0.98 -7.54 -14.37
CA TYR A 104 2.12 -7.41 -15.26
C TYR A 104 3.32 -8.20 -14.72
N ALA A 105 4.45 -8.17 -15.44
CA ALA A 105 5.58 -9.08 -15.21
C ALA A 105 6.12 -9.09 -13.77
N CYS A 106 6.04 -7.98 -13.03
CA CYS A 106 6.61 -7.90 -11.68
C CYS A 106 5.65 -7.29 -10.65
N GLY A 107 4.33 -7.30 -10.92
CA GLY A 107 3.37 -6.76 -9.97
C GLY A 107 1.91 -6.98 -10.32
N PHE A 108 1.06 -6.66 -9.37
CA PHE A 108 -0.39 -6.59 -9.52
C PHE A 108 -0.97 -5.59 -8.52
N SER A 109 -2.25 -5.26 -8.65
CA SER A 109 -2.93 -4.33 -7.75
C SER A 109 -4.11 -4.97 -7.03
N VAL A 110 -4.43 -4.42 -5.86
CA VAL A 110 -5.68 -4.65 -5.11
C VAL A 110 -6.30 -3.30 -4.76
N ARG A 111 -7.53 -3.31 -4.22
CA ARG A 111 -8.17 -2.11 -3.68
C ARG A 111 -8.13 -2.14 -2.16
N ASP A 112 -7.82 -1.00 -1.57
CA ASP A 112 -8.06 -0.77 -0.15
C ASP A 112 -9.58 -0.60 0.15
N PRO A 113 -10.00 -0.48 1.42
CA PRO A 113 -11.42 -0.32 1.79
C PRO A 113 -12.08 0.94 1.21
N ASP A 114 -11.29 1.96 0.91
CA ASP A 114 -11.75 3.21 0.32
C ASP A 114 -11.72 3.19 -1.22
N GLY A 115 -11.16 2.15 -1.82
CA GLY A 115 -11.10 1.91 -3.26
C GLY A 115 -9.80 2.38 -3.92
N HIS A 116 -8.83 2.89 -3.15
CA HIS A 116 -7.51 3.27 -3.63
C HIS A 116 -6.77 2.07 -4.21
N GLU A 117 -6.07 2.30 -5.31
CA GLU A 117 -5.28 1.27 -5.98
C GLU A 117 -3.96 1.09 -5.23
N ILE A 118 -3.75 -0.12 -4.71
CA ILE A 118 -2.55 -0.53 -3.99
C ILE A 118 -1.83 -1.57 -4.83
N GLU A 119 -0.65 -1.19 -5.32
CA GLU A 119 0.21 -2.05 -6.11
C GLU A 119 1.15 -2.84 -5.19
N LEU A 120 1.21 -4.14 -5.43
CA LEU A 120 2.16 -5.07 -4.80
C LEU A 120 3.11 -5.52 -5.90
N TYR A 121 4.39 -5.19 -5.75
CA TYR A 121 5.39 -5.42 -6.78
C TYR A 121 6.67 -5.99 -6.21
N ILE A 122 7.49 -6.57 -7.08
CA ILE A 122 8.89 -6.92 -6.79
C ILE A 122 9.80 -6.04 -7.63
N ASP A 123 10.88 -5.54 -7.04
CA ASP A 123 11.84 -4.71 -7.75
C ASP A 123 12.71 -5.59 -8.68
N GLY A 124 12.40 -5.56 -9.98
CA GLY A 124 13.13 -6.31 -11.00
C GLY A 124 14.62 -6.00 -11.09
N ALA A 125 15.07 -4.83 -10.61
CA ALA A 125 16.50 -4.47 -10.56
C ALA A 125 17.26 -5.17 -9.42
N ARG A 126 16.54 -5.72 -8.42
CA ARG A 126 17.10 -6.51 -7.31
C ARG A 126 17.09 -8.02 -7.57
N GLN A 127 16.67 -8.48 -8.75
CA GLN A 127 16.88 -9.86 -9.17
C GLN A 127 18.38 -10.14 -9.24
N THR A 128 18.90 -10.81 -8.21
CA THR A 128 20.29 -11.21 -8.16
C THR A 128 20.55 -12.17 -9.32
N SER A 129 21.37 -11.75 -10.27
CA SER A 129 22.06 -12.71 -11.12
C SER A 129 22.80 -13.70 -10.20
N PRO A 130 22.79 -15.02 -10.49
CA PRO A 130 23.61 -15.95 -9.74
C PRO A 130 25.08 -15.47 -9.78
N PRO A 131 25.88 -15.69 -8.73
CA PRO A 131 27.30 -15.36 -8.77
C PRO A 131 27.91 -16.03 -10.00
N ALA A 132 28.61 -15.24 -10.82
CA ALA A 132 29.34 -15.76 -11.97
C ALA A 132 30.27 -16.88 -11.47
N ALA A 133 30.16 -18.04 -12.11
CA ALA A 133 31.02 -19.20 -11.84
C ALA A 133 32.49 -18.90 -12.17
#